data_AF-A0A523A8Y1-F1
#
_entry.id   AF-A0A523A8Y1-F1
#
_cell.length_a   1.000
_cell.length_b   1.000
_cell.length_c   1.000
_cell.angle_alpha   90.00
_cell.angle_beta   90.00
_cell.angle_gamma   90.00
#
_symmetry.space_group_name_H-M   'P 1'
#
loop_
_entity.id
_entity.type
_entity.pdbx_description
1 polymer ?
#
loop_
_entity_poly.entity_id
_entity_poly.type
_entity_poly.pdbx_seq_one_letter_code
_entity_poly.pdbx_strand_id
1 'polypeptide(L)'
;MKWVYFAISLVIVALSCCTQKLEDRKGVIDIVDMAGNRIVLNETPKRAVFLSGESWVYALNIKERAVAFSDLAKKNPVILKIDPDVEKIQSVGDMSRINEEAILALKPDLIVLWDEPP
;
A
#
# COMPACT_ATOMS: atom_id res chain seq x y z
N MET A 1 18.67 -2.70 53.88
CA MET A 1 17.25 -2.70 53.43
C MET A 1 16.93 -1.58 52.43
N LYS A 2 17.27 -0.30 52.68
CA LYS A 2 16.94 0.82 51.77
C LYS A 2 17.49 0.69 50.33
N TRP A 3 18.66 0.06 50.16
CA TRP A 3 19.30 -0.13 48.85
C TRP A 3 18.62 -1.19 47.97
N VAL A 4 18.00 -2.20 48.60
CA VAL A 4 17.22 -3.24 47.90
C VAL A 4 15.93 -2.64 47.33
N TYR A 5 15.26 -1.76 48.09
CA TYR A 5 14.09 -1.04 47.58
C TYR A 5 14.42 -0.10 46.43
N PHE A 6 15.61 0.51 46.45
CA PHE A 6 16.08 1.37 45.37
C PHE A 6 16.35 0.58 44.08
N ALA A 7 16.99 -0.60 44.20
CA ALA A 7 17.23 -1.49 43.07
C ALA A 7 15.92 -2.04 42.47
N ILE A 8 14.96 -2.44 43.31
CA ILE A 8 13.65 -2.93 42.86
C ILE A 8 12.86 -1.82 42.15
N SER A 9 12.89 -0.59 42.66
CA SER A 9 12.26 0.56 41.99
C SER A 9 12.86 0.83 40.62
N LEU A 10 14.17 0.67 40.45
CA LEU A 10 14.86 0.91 39.18
C LEU A 10 14.51 -0.15 38.12
N VAL A 11 14.33 -1.40 38.55
CA VAL A 11 13.91 -2.51 37.69
C VAL A 11 12.47 -2.33 37.20
N ILE A 12 11.56 -1.83 38.05
CA ILE A 12 10.16 -1.56 37.67
C ILE A 12 10.08 -0.43 36.63
N VAL A 13 10.88 0.63 36.78
CA VAL A 13 10.94 1.73 35.80
C VAL A 13 11.52 1.26 34.46
N ALA A 14 12.54 0.39 34.48
CA ALA A 14 13.12 -0.18 33.27
C ALA A 14 12.13 -1.11 32.53
N LEU A 15 11.36 -1.93 33.26
CA LEU A 15 10.32 -2.79 32.68
C LEU A 15 9.14 -2.00 32.11
N SER A 16 8.80 -0.85 32.72
CA SER A 16 7.73 0.02 32.20
C SER A 16 8.14 0.75 30.92
N CYS A 17 9.44 0.89 30.63
CA CYS A 17 9.93 1.47 29.38
C CYS A 17 9.90 0.47 28.20
N CYS A 18 9.93 -0.84 28.49
CA CYS A 18 9.84 -1.89 27.46
C CYS A 18 8.40 -2.17 27.00
N THR A 19 7.39 -1.58 27.63
CA THR A 19 6.01 -1.59 27.13
C THR A 19 5.74 -0.32 26.34
N GLN A 20 6.56 -0.05 25.32
CA GLN A 20 6.12 0.76 24.20
C GLN A 20 5.02 -0.04 23.49
N LYS A 21 3.80 0.16 24.01
CA LYS A 21 2.55 -0.15 23.34
C LYS A 21 2.72 0.29 21.90
N LEU A 22 2.68 -0.67 20.96
CA LEU A 22 2.56 -0.39 19.53
C LEU A 22 1.51 0.72 19.41
N GLU A 23 1.96 1.94 19.12
CA GLU A 23 1.04 3.03 18.83
C GLU A 23 0.21 2.55 17.66
N ASP A 24 -1.06 2.30 17.94
CA ASP A 24 -2.07 2.04 16.96
C ASP A 24 -2.04 3.25 16.04
N ARG A 25 -1.38 3.12 14.88
CA ARG A 25 -1.32 4.17 13.88
C ARG A 25 -2.78 4.44 13.52
N LYS A 26 -3.36 5.49 14.10
CA LYS A 26 -4.72 5.93 13.75
C LYS A 26 -4.64 6.63 12.41
N GLY A 27 -4.53 5.85 11.34
CA GLY A 27 -4.84 6.33 10.01
C GLY A 27 -6.33 6.64 9.91
N VAL A 28 -6.71 7.47 8.95
CA VAL A 28 -8.12 7.76 8.65
C VAL A 28 -8.79 6.52 8.03
N ILE A 29 -8.00 5.67 7.37
CA ILE A 29 -8.47 4.45 6.72
C ILE A 29 -7.66 3.29 7.29
N ASP A 30 -8.34 2.37 7.97
CA ASP A 30 -7.77 1.15 8.54
C ASP A 30 -8.46 -0.03 7.89
N ILE A 31 -7.72 -0.78 7.08
CA ILE A 31 -8.23 -1.89 6.28
C ILE A 31 -7.41 -3.15 6.51
N VAL A 32 -8.05 -4.29 6.36
CA VAL A 32 -7.39 -5.58 6.21
C VAL A 32 -7.54 -5.99 4.75
N ASP A 33 -6.43 -6.23 4.06
CA ASP A 33 -6.46 -6.66 2.66
C ASP A 33 -6.93 -8.12 2.52
N MET A 34 -7.07 -8.58 1.27
CA MET A 34 -7.53 -9.95 1.00
C MET A 34 -6.53 -11.04 1.44
N ALA A 35 -5.26 -10.68 1.67
CA ALA A 35 -4.22 -11.56 2.19
C ALA A 35 -4.13 -11.52 3.73
N GLY A 36 -4.96 -10.73 4.41
CA GLY A 36 -4.99 -10.61 5.86
C GLY A 36 -4.01 -9.58 6.44
N ASN A 37 -3.34 -8.78 5.61
CA ASN A 37 -2.45 -7.72 6.10
C ASN A 37 -3.26 -6.51 6.55
N ARG A 38 -2.93 -5.96 7.72
CA ARG A 38 -3.49 -4.69 8.19
C ARG A 38 -2.72 -3.53 7.55
N ILE A 39 -3.43 -2.70 6.79
CA ILE A 39 -2.92 -1.51 6.13
C ILE A 39 -3.60 -0.29 6.72
N VAL A 40 -2.80 0.67 7.16
CA VAL A 40 -3.26 1.93 7.74
C VAL A 40 -2.83 3.08 6.84
N LEU A 41 -3.80 3.81 6.29
CA LEU A 41 -3.58 5.00 5.47
C LEU A 41 -4.01 6.26 6.24
N ASN A 42 -3.12 7.25 6.27
CA ASN A 42 -3.40 8.53 6.94
C ASN A 42 -4.33 9.44 6.11
N GLU A 43 -4.38 9.23 4.79
CA GLU A 43 -5.23 9.97 3.87
C GLU A 43 -5.65 9.09 2.70
N THR A 44 -6.63 9.54 1.91
CA THR A 44 -7.02 8.85 0.67
C THR A 44 -5.87 8.92 -0.35
N PRO A 45 -5.42 7.79 -0.92
CA PRO A 45 -4.34 7.75 -1.90
C PRO A 45 -4.59 8.65 -3.11
N LYS A 46 -3.57 9.38 -3.53
CA LYS A 46 -3.61 10.31 -4.68
C LYS A 46 -2.79 9.79 -5.85
N ARG A 47 -1.89 8.83 -5.62
CA ARG A 47 -0.95 8.29 -6.61
C ARG A 47 -0.85 6.77 -6.47
N ALA A 48 -1.81 6.07 -7.06
CA ALA A 48 -1.90 4.63 -7.00
C ALA A 48 -1.30 3.95 -8.25
N VAL A 49 -0.57 2.86 -8.03
CA VAL A 49 -0.17 1.91 -9.08
C VAL A 49 -1.11 0.71 -9.01
N PHE A 50 -1.69 0.34 -10.15
CA PHE A 50 -2.60 -0.81 -10.25
C PHE A 50 -1.94 -1.91 -11.08
N LEU A 51 -1.37 -2.92 -10.41
CA LEU A 51 -0.86 -4.12 -11.09
C LEU A 51 -2.00 -5.08 -11.47
N SER A 52 -3.13 -4.97 -10.77
CA SER A 52 -4.42 -5.58 -11.09
C SER A 52 -5.55 -4.57 -10.86
N GLY A 53 -6.71 -4.79 -11.49
CA GLY A 53 -7.92 -4.00 -11.20
C GLY A 53 -8.10 -2.74 -12.03
N GLU A 54 -7.54 -2.67 -13.24
CA GLU A 54 -7.71 -1.52 -14.14
C GLU A 54 -9.19 -1.24 -14.43
N SER A 55 -10.02 -2.28 -14.54
CA SER A 55 -11.47 -2.14 -14.73
C SER A 55 -12.15 -1.43 -13.56
N TRP A 56 -11.69 -1.65 -12.33
CA TRP A 56 -12.21 -0.94 -11.15
C TRP A 56 -11.86 0.54 -11.19
N VAL A 57 -10.68 0.90 -11.69
CA VAL A 57 -10.27 2.30 -11.81
C VAL A 57 -11.23 3.09 -12.70
N TYR A 58 -11.65 2.52 -13.83
CA TYR A 58 -12.64 3.16 -14.71
C TYR A 58 -14.05 3.09 -14.14
N ALA A 59 -14.46 1.94 -13.58
CA ALA A 59 -15.80 1.77 -13.02
C ALA A 59 -16.08 2.70 -11.83
N LEU A 60 -15.07 2.97 -11.01
CA LEU A 60 -15.15 3.89 -9.86
C LEU A 60 -14.84 5.34 -10.23
N ASN A 61 -14.49 5.61 -11.49
CA ASN A 61 -14.10 6.93 -11.99
C ASN A 61 -12.98 7.58 -11.16
N ILE A 62 -11.88 6.84 -10.96
CA ILE A 62 -10.69 7.26 -10.18
C ILE A 62 -9.40 7.25 -11.02
N LYS A 63 -9.51 7.34 -12.35
CA LYS A 63 -8.37 7.30 -13.30
C LYS A 63 -7.32 8.36 -12.98
N GLU A 64 -7.74 9.54 -12.53
CA GLU A 64 -6.85 10.64 -12.18
C GLU A 64 -5.86 10.31 -11.04
N ARG A 65 -6.15 9.26 -10.26
CA ARG A 65 -5.28 8.77 -9.19
C ARG A 65 -4.33 7.67 -9.66
N ALA A 66 -4.56 7.07 -10.83
CA ALA A 66 -3.73 5.98 -11.36
C ALA A 66 -2.50 6.57 -12.08
N VAL A 67 -1.32 6.34 -11.50
CA VAL A 67 -0.04 6.82 -12.07
C VAL A 67 0.64 5.77 -12.96
N ALA A 68 0.27 4.51 -12.81
CA ALA A 68 0.65 3.42 -13.71
C ALA A 68 -0.32 2.25 -13.62
N PHE A 69 -0.33 1.47 -14.69
CA PHE A 69 -1.04 0.19 -14.80
C PHE A 69 -0.05 -0.94 -15.10
N SER A 70 -0.50 -2.18 -14.95
CA SER A 70 0.19 -3.32 -15.56
C SER A 70 0.06 -3.33 -17.09
N ASP A 71 0.89 -4.16 -17.73
CA ASP A 71 0.83 -4.42 -19.17
C ASP A 71 -0.53 -4.95 -19.63
N LEU A 72 -1.32 -5.54 -18.74
CA LEU A 72 -2.65 -6.08 -19.07
C LEU A 72 -3.62 -4.98 -19.47
N ALA A 73 -3.58 -3.81 -18.81
CA ALA A 73 -4.47 -2.70 -19.11
C ALA A 73 -4.34 -2.21 -20.56
N LYS A 74 -3.12 -2.30 -21.12
CA LYS A 74 -2.82 -1.92 -22.51
C LYS A 74 -3.28 -2.94 -23.54
N LYS A 75 -3.66 -4.15 -23.10
CA LYS A 75 -4.11 -5.25 -23.96
C LYS A 75 -5.60 -5.54 -23.79
N ASN A 76 -6.23 -4.98 -22.77
CA ASN A 76 -7.63 -5.24 -22.46
C ASN A 76 -8.54 -4.50 -23.45
N PRO A 77 -9.30 -5.20 -24.31
CA PRO A 77 -10.09 -4.57 -25.38
C PRO A 77 -11.24 -3.73 -24.83
N VAL A 78 -11.75 -4.03 -23.63
CA VAL A 78 -12.79 -3.23 -22.97
C VAL A 78 -12.19 -1.89 -22.54
N ILE A 79 -11.01 -1.91 -21.94
CA ILE A 79 -10.32 -0.71 -21.45
C ILE A 79 -9.90 0.17 -22.61
N LEU A 80 -9.29 -0.40 -23.66
CA LEU A 80 -8.91 0.34 -24.86
C LEU A 80 -10.11 0.99 -25.57
N LYS A 81 -11.31 0.41 -25.43
CA LYS A 81 -12.54 1.01 -25.97
C LYS A 81 -13.07 2.16 -25.11
N ILE A 82 -12.90 2.08 -23.79
CA ILE A 82 -13.33 3.12 -22.84
C ILE A 82 -12.34 4.29 -22.84
N ASP A 83 -11.04 3.98 -22.93
CA ASP A 83 -9.94 4.91 -22.85
C ASP A 83 -8.80 4.48 -23.78
N PRO A 84 -8.85 4.90 -25.05
CA PRO A 84 -7.80 4.58 -26.03
C PRO A 84 -6.41 5.07 -25.61
N ASP A 85 -6.35 6.12 -24.78
CA ASP A 85 -5.09 6.70 -24.31
C ASP A 85 -4.45 5.94 -23.14
N VAL A 86 -5.09 4.88 -22.63
CA VAL A 86 -4.53 4.03 -21.56
C VAL A 86 -3.15 3.47 -21.94
N GLU A 87 -2.90 3.25 -23.23
CA GLU A 87 -1.63 2.76 -23.75
C GLU A 87 -0.45 3.71 -23.46
N LYS A 88 -0.74 5.01 -23.32
CA LYS A 88 0.23 6.07 -23.03
C LYS A 88 0.60 6.13 -21.54
N ILE A 89 -0.24 5.58 -20.67
CA ILE A 89 0.07 5.48 -19.24
C ILE A 89 1.28 4.57 -19.07
N GLN A 90 2.20 4.93 -18.16
CA GLN A 90 3.39 4.14 -17.90
C GLN A 90 2.99 2.73 -17.47
N SER A 91 3.64 1.72 -18.06
CA SER A 91 3.59 0.36 -17.54
C SER A 91 4.72 0.15 -16.54
N VAL A 92 4.43 -0.57 -15.47
CA VAL A 92 5.40 -1.04 -14.49
C VAL A 92 5.65 -2.55 -14.59
N GLY A 93 5.22 -3.16 -15.70
CA GLY A 93 5.34 -4.59 -15.97
C GLY A 93 4.04 -5.35 -15.70
N ASP A 94 4.17 -6.61 -15.29
CA ASP A 94 3.06 -7.50 -14.96
C ASP A 94 3.38 -8.32 -13.69
N MET A 95 2.45 -9.18 -13.26
CA MET A 95 2.64 -10.01 -12.06
C MET A 95 3.86 -10.94 -12.13
N SER A 96 4.30 -11.35 -13.32
CA SER A 96 5.48 -12.20 -13.49
C SER A 96 6.79 -11.41 -13.50
N ARG A 97 6.73 -10.13 -13.90
CA ARG A 97 7.89 -9.24 -14.04
C ARG A 97 7.50 -7.82 -13.69
N ILE A 98 7.73 -7.47 -12.43
CA ILE A 98 7.52 -6.11 -11.92
C ILE A 98 8.83 -5.31 -12.07
N ASN A 99 8.72 -4.08 -12.56
CA ASN A 99 9.84 -3.13 -12.55
C ASN A 99 9.76 -2.23 -11.31
N GLU A 100 10.42 -2.65 -10.23
CA GLU A 100 10.44 -1.93 -8.95
C GLU A 100 11.05 -0.52 -9.07
N GLU A 101 12.11 -0.34 -9.87
CA GLU A 101 12.74 0.97 -10.08
C GLU A 101 11.77 1.96 -10.75
N ALA A 102 11.01 1.49 -11.72
CA ALA A 102 9.96 2.28 -12.37
C ALA A 102 8.84 2.66 -11.39
N ILE A 103 8.43 1.73 -10.51
CA ILE A 103 7.45 2.02 -9.45
C ILE A 103 7.99 3.07 -8.48
N LEU A 104 9.23 2.93 -8.00
CA LEU A 104 9.84 3.88 -7.07
C LEU A 104 9.98 5.28 -7.70
N ALA A 105 10.35 5.36 -8.98
CA ALA A 105 10.45 6.62 -9.70
C ALA A 105 9.11 7.37 -9.78
N LEU A 106 7.99 6.64 -9.81
CA LEU A 106 6.64 7.21 -9.80
C LEU A 106 6.21 7.77 -8.44
N LYS A 107 6.92 7.45 -7.36
CA LYS A 107 6.56 7.86 -5.98
C LYS A 107 5.07 7.63 -5.66
N PRO A 108 4.57 6.38 -5.78
CA PRO A 108 3.20 6.07 -5.43
C PRO A 108 2.99 6.10 -3.91
N ASP A 109 1.75 6.35 -3.52
CA ASP A 109 1.29 6.28 -2.12
C ASP A 109 0.40 5.05 -1.85
N LEU A 110 0.05 4.30 -2.91
CA LEU A 110 -0.61 3.01 -2.83
C LEU A 110 -0.19 2.13 -4.02
N ILE A 111 -0.02 0.83 -3.77
CA ILE A 111 0.12 -0.17 -4.83
C ILE A 111 -0.96 -1.23 -4.60
N VAL A 112 -1.78 -1.46 -5.62
CA VAL A 112 -2.83 -2.48 -5.61
C VAL A 112 -2.33 -3.70 -6.37
N LEU A 113 -2.25 -4.82 -5.66
CA LEU A 113 -1.79 -6.11 -6.14
C LEU A 113 -2.96 -7.09 -6.21
N TRP A 114 -2.75 -8.21 -6.90
CA TRP A 114 -3.65 -9.35 -6.80
C TRP A 114 -3.40 -10.13 -5.50
N ASP A 115 -4.37 -10.94 -5.09
CA ASP A 115 -4.35 -11.73 -3.84
C ASP A 115 -3.53 -13.03 -3.96
N GLU A 116 -3.04 -13.34 -5.16
CA GLU A 116 -2.11 -14.45 -5.38
C GLU A 116 -0.66 -13.98 -5.09
N PRO A 117 0.05 -14.58 -4.13
CA PRO A 117 1.46 -14.28 -3.91
C PRO A 117 2.27 -14.64 -5.15
N PRO A 118 3.31 -13.86 -5.51
CA PRO A 118 4.20 -14.16 -6.63
C PRO A 118 4.94 -15.49 -6.46
#